data_AF-A0A142VU54-F1
#
_entry.id   AF-A0A142VU54-F1
#
_cell.length_a   1.000
_cell.length_b   1.000
_cell.length_c   1.000
_cell.angle_alpha   90.00
_cell.angle_beta   90.00
_cell.angle_gamma   90.00
#
_symmetry.space_group_name_H-M   'P 1'
#
loop_
_entity.id
_entity.type
_entity.pdbx_description
1 polymer ?
#
loop_
_entity_poly.entity_id
_entity_poly.type
_entity_poly.pdbx_seq_one_letter_code
_entity_poly.pdbx_strand_id
1 'polypeptide(L)' 'MLETDPGIFWQTPHYEGWPGLLVRFAPADPGRVADVIRRAWWDRAKKAQRAAFGPRP' A
#
# COMPACT_ATOMS: atom_id res chain seq x y z
N MET A 1 9.25 2.80 -0.82
CA MET A 1 7.92 3.26 -0.33
C MET A 1 8.07 4.13 0.90
N LEU A 2 8.65 3.65 2.00
CA LEU A 2 9.00 4.51 3.14
C LEU A 2 9.94 5.65 2.75
N GLU A 3 10.98 5.35 1.96
CA GLU A 3 11.94 6.35 1.47
C GLU A 3 11.37 7.27 0.38
N THR A 4 10.24 6.88 -0.23
CA THR A 4 9.69 7.55 -1.41
C THR A 4 8.68 8.64 -1.05
N ASP A 5 8.06 8.56 0.14
CA ASP A 5 7.05 9.50 0.65
C ASP A 5 6.95 9.44 2.18
N PRO A 6 7.95 9.97 2.92
CA PRO A 6 7.97 9.92 4.40
C PRO A 6 6.86 10.76 5.06
N GLY A 7 6.24 11.69 4.30
CA GLY A 7 5.07 12.46 4.74
C GLY A 7 3.77 11.64 4.76
N ILE A 8 3.74 10.48 4.07
CA ILE A 8 2.55 9.63 3.94
C ILE A 8 2.79 8.29 4.64
N PHE A 9 3.98 7.69 4.49
CA PHE A 9 4.32 6.38 5.04
C PHE A 9 5.38 6.48 6.12
N TRP A 10 5.23 5.70 7.18
CA TRP A 10 6.18 5.68 8.29
C TRP A 10 6.17 4.31 8.99
N GLN A 11 7.20 4.06 9.80
CA GLN A 11 7.30 2.90 10.68
C GLN A 11 7.72 3.34 12.07
N THR A 12 7.35 2.54 13.07
CA THR A 12 7.95 2.60 14.41
C THR A 12 8.73 1.30 14.63
N PRO A 13 9.70 1.26 15.56
CA PRO A 13 10.43 0.04 15.89
C PRO A 13 9.52 -1.16 16.23
N HIS A 14 8.32 -0.88 16.75
CA HIS A 14 7.32 -1.89 17.08
C HIS A 14 6.76 -2.64 15.86
N TYR A 15 6.84 -2.04 14.65
CA TYR A 15 6.36 -2.63 13.40
C TYR A 15 7.50 -3.08 12.47
N GLU A 16 8.74 -3.08 12.95
CA GLU A 16 9.88 -3.59 12.19
C GLU A 16 9.72 -5.10 11.93
N GLY A 17 9.83 -5.52 10.67
CA GLY A 17 9.59 -6.91 10.26
C GLY A 17 8.12 -7.32 10.11
N TRP A 18 7.15 -6.45 10.44
CA TRP A 18 5.73 -6.71 10.20
C TRP A 18 5.33 -6.28 8.77
N PRO A 19 4.52 -7.08 8.03
CA PRO A 19 4.21 -6.79 6.62
C PRO A 19 3.22 -5.62 6.40
N GLY A 20 2.75 -4.98 7.48
CA GLY A 20 1.86 -3.83 7.41
C GLY A 20 2.61 -2.52 7.20
N LEU A 21 1.96 -1.57 6.51
CA LEU A 21 2.47 -0.23 6.26
C LEU A 21 1.58 0.79 6.97
N LEU A 22 2.18 1.66 7.80
CA LEU A 22 1.43 2.72 8.46
C LEU A 22 1.28 3.92 7.52
N VAL A 23 0.09 4.51 7.53
CA VAL A 23 -0.27 5.67 6.71
C VAL A 23 -0.68 6.81 7.63
N ARG A 24 -0.18 8.02 7.39
CA ARG A 24 -0.66 9.24 8.06
C ARG A 24 -1.97 9.68 7.44
N PHE A 25 -3.11 9.34 8.05
CA PHE A 25 -4.43 9.57 7.44
C PHE A 25 -4.79 11.05 7.19
N ALA A 26 -4.15 11.98 7.90
CA ALA A 26 -4.21 13.42 7.62
C ALA A 26 -2.79 14.01 7.70
N PRO A 27 -2.30 14.77 6.72
CA PRO A 27 -2.88 15.16 5.42
C PRO A 27 -2.39 14.27 4.25
N ALA A 28 -2.63 12.95 4.29
CA ALA A 28 -2.21 12.10 3.18
C ALA A 28 -3.03 12.35 1.91
N ASP A 29 -2.35 12.29 0.76
CA ASP A 29 -2.99 12.21 -0.55
C ASP A 29 -3.79 10.90 -0.67
N PRO A 30 -5.14 10.95 -0.75
CA PRO A 30 -5.97 9.75 -0.76
C PRO A 30 -5.75 8.89 -2.01
N GLY A 31 -5.30 9.49 -3.12
CA GLY A 31 -4.96 8.78 -4.34
C GLY A 31 -3.74 7.88 -4.15
N ARG A 32 -2.69 8.40 -3.52
CA ARG A 32 -1.46 7.67 -3.18
C ARG A 32 -1.76 6.49 -2.25
N VAL A 33 -2.58 6.70 -1.23
CA VAL A 33 -2.98 5.61 -0.30
C VAL A 33 -3.79 4.54 -1.03
N ALA A 34 -4.74 4.94 -1.87
CA ALA A 34 -5.54 4.00 -2.66
C ALA A 34 -4.68 3.17 -3.62
N ASP A 35 -3.63 3.76 -4.21
CA ASP A 35 -2.69 3.05 -5.07
C ASP A 35 -1.93 1.93 -4.34
N VAL A 36 -1.43 2.23 -3.13
CA VAL A 36 -0.75 1.23 -2.29
C VAL A 36 -1.68 0.09 -1.91
N ILE A 37 -2.91 0.41 -1.50
CA ILE A 37 -3.92 -0.59 -1.14
C ILE A 37 -4.24 -1.46 -2.36
N ARG A 38 -4.41 -0.85 -3.53
CA ARG A 38 -4.71 -1.55 -4.78
C ARG A 38 -3.59 -2.52 -5.17
N ARG A 39 -2.33 -2.08 -5.09
CA ARG A 39 -1.17 -2.93 -5.35
C ARG A 39 -1.06 -4.09 -4.36
N ALA A 40 -1.23 -3.79 -3.07
CA ALA A 40 -1.23 -4.78 -1.99
C ALA A 40 -2.36 -5.81 -2.12
N TRP A 41 -3.54 -5.39 -2.59
CA TRP A 41 -4.64 -6.27 -2.93
C TRP A 41 -4.31 -7.15 -4.13
N TRP A 42 -3.78 -6.57 -5.22
CA TRP A 42 -3.45 -7.32 -6.45
C TRP A 42 -2.46 -8.46 -6.15
N ASP A 43 -1.45 -8.19 -5.31
CA ASP A 43 -0.45 -9.18 -4.90
C ASP A 43 -1.07 -10.37 -4.13
N ARG A 44 -2.21 -10.17 -3.48
CA ARG A 44 -2.97 -11.21 -2.74
C ARG A 44 -4.16 -11.79 -3.53
N ALA A 45 -4.54 -11.16 -4.65
CA ALA A 45 -5.72 -11.52 -5.42
C ALA A 45 -5.56 -12.88 -6.15
N LYS A 46 -6.66 -13.63 -6.27
CA LYS A 46 -6.71 -14.89 -7.02
C LYS A 46 -6.63 -14.64 -8.53
N LYS A 47 -6.25 -15.67 -9.31
CA LYS A 47 -6.10 -15.59 -10.78
C LYS A 47 -7.31 -14.95 -11.48
N ALA A 48 -8.53 -15.36 -11.13
CA ALA A 48 -9.76 -14.80 -11.72
C ALA A 48 -9.93 -13.31 -11.40
N GLN A 49 -9.61 -12.89 -10.18
CA GLN A 49 -9.69 -11.48 -9.76
C GLN A 49 -8.64 -10.63 -10.49
N ARG A 50 -7.42 -11.16 -10.67
CA ARG A 50 -6.37 -10.49 -11.47
C ARG A 50 -6.77 -10.39 -12.93
N ALA A 51 -7.34 -11.44 -13.51
CA ALA A 51 -7.81 -11.43 -14.90
C ALA A 51 -8.93 -10.39 -15.11
N ALA A 52 -9.84 -10.25 -14.15
CA ALA A 52 -10.90 -9.24 -14.19
C ALA A 52 -10.38 -7.81 -13.96
N PHE A 53 -9.36 -7.64 -13.11
CA PHE A 53 -8.78 -6.33 -12.81
C PHE A 53 -7.84 -5.83 -13.94
N GLY A 54 -7.07 -6.74 -14.52
CA GLY A 54 -6.05 -6.42 -15.52
C GLY A 54 -4.62 -6.43 -14.97
N PRO A 55 -3.69 -5.74 -15.64
CA PRO A 55 -2.28 -5.75 -15.27
C PRO A 55 -2.06 -5.24 -13.84
N ARG A 56 -0.92 -5.62 -13.27
CA ARG A 56 -0.53 -5.15 -11.93
C ARG A 56 -0.38 -3.62 -11.96
N PRO A 57 -1.11 -2.89 -11.10
CA PRO A 57 -0.97 -1.44 -10.96
C PRO A 57 0.36 -1.06 -10.31
#